data_AF-A0A533X6V3-F1
#
_entry.id   AF-A0A533X6V3-F1
#
_cell.length_a   1.000
_cell.length_b   1.000
_cell.length_c   1.000
_cell.angle_alpha   90.00
_cell.angle_beta   90.00
_cell.angle_gamma   90.00
#
_symmetry.space_group_name_H-M   'P 1'
#
loop_
_entity.id
_entity.type
_entity.pdbx_description
1 polymer ?
#
loop_
_entity_poly.entity_id
_entity_poly.type
_entity_poly.pdbx_seq_one_letter_code
_entity_poly.pdbx_strand_id
1 'polypeptide(L)'
;MKSRGIGLARLLADNEGEDSDGLRSLTKAMMWYDYRVQEFNLAHLYLVFGEIGDKTVGLKGGTTAYLIKRYNKFLFPKLWDSLNELYKDFKT
;
A
#
# COMPACT_ATOMS: atom_id res chain seq x y z
N MET A 1 27.06 -11.49 12.69
CA MET A 1 25.87 -10.94 13.36
C MET A 1 24.90 -10.45 12.28
N LYS A 2 23.73 -11.09 12.12
CA LYS A 2 22.69 -10.60 11.21
C LYS A 2 22.09 -9.33 11.81
N SER A 3 22.36 -8.18 11.20
CA SER A 3 21.62 -6.94 11.39
C SER A 3 20.14 -7.25 11.14
N ARG A 4 19.37 -7.51 12.20
CA ARG A 4 17.91 -7.52 12.13
C ARG A 4 17.54 -6.07 11.89
N GLY A 5 17.15 -5.75 10.65
CA GLY A 5 16.73 -4.41 10.28
C GLY A 5 15.71 -3.92 11.30
N ILE A 6 16.01 -2.80 11.95
CA ILE A 6 15.06 -2.16 12.84
C ILE A 6 13.89 -1.75 11.93
N GLY A 7 12.73 -2.39 12.11
CA GLY A 7 11.56 -2.11 11.30
C GLY A 7 11.24 -0.61 11.36
N LEU A 8 10.85 -0.02 10.23
CA LEU A 8 10.49 1.41 10.14
C LEU A 8 9.46 1.80 11.22
N ALA A 9 8.53 0.90 11.47
CA ALA A 9 7.59 0.89 12.57
C ALA A 9 8.22 1.13 13.97
N ARG A 10 9.32 0.45 14.27
CA ARG A 10 10.06 0.56 15.53
C ARG A 10 10.91 1.84 15.57
N LEU A 11 11.48 2.26 14.44
CA LEU A 11 12.14 3.57 14.31
C LEU A 11 11.18 4.75 14.55
N LEU A 12 9.89 4.58 14.24
CA LEU A 12 8.82 5.56 14.49
C LEU A 12 8.26 5.52 15.91
N ALA A 13 8.49 4.43 16.65
CA ALA A 13 8.07 4.26 18.04
C ALA A 13 9.16 4.70 19.02
N ASP A 14 10.43 4.43 18.70
CA ASP A 14 11.57 4.62 19.61
C ASP A 14 12.18 6.04 19.54
N ASN A 15 11.77 6.89 18.60
CA ASN A 15 12.27 8.27 18.48
C ASN A 15 11.22 9.29 18.96
N GLU A 16 11.47 9.95 20.10
CA GLU A 16 10.64 11.03 20.65
C GLU A 16 11.22 12.46 20.39
N GLY A 17 12.10 12.62 19.38
CA GLY A 17 12.70 13.91 19.00
C GLY A 17 12.13 14.54 17.72
N GLU A 18 12.45 15.81 17.43
CA GLU A 18 11.99 16.58 16.25
C GLU A 18 12.16 15.85 14.89
N ASP A 19 13.19 15.01 14.75
CA ASP A 19 13.46 14.23 13.53
C ASP A 19 12.47 13.06 13.35
N SER A 20 11.80 12.64 14.43
CA SER A 20 10.77 11.59 14.41
C SER A 20 9.43 12.09 13.86
N ASP A 21 9.10 13.36 14.10
CA ASP A 21 7.86 13.96 13.60
C ASP A 21 7.86 14.08 12.08
N GLY A 22 9.01 14.39 11.48
CA GLY A 22 9.20 14.41 10.03
C GLY A 22 9.02 13.03 9.41
N LEU A 23 9.70 12.01 9.94
CA LEU A 23 9.61 10.64 9.43
C LEU A 23 8.21 10.03 9.63
N ARG A 24 7.55 10.34 10.75
CA ARG A 24 6.17 9.93 11.04
C ARG A 24 5.19 10.59 10.07
N SER A 25 5.36 11.89 9.82
CA SER A 25 4.53 12.63 8.87
C SER A 25 4.72 12.12 7.44
N LEU A 26 5.95 11.85 7.02
CA LEU A 26 6.25 11.25 5.72
C LEU A 26 5.62 9.86 5.59
N THR A 27 5.75 9.03 6.62
CA THR A 27 5.16 7.68 6.61
C THR A 27 3.64 7.74 6.47
N LYS A 28 2.97 8.63 7.22
CA LYS A 28 1.53 8.87 7.06
C LYS A 28 1.17 9.34 5.66
N ALA A 29 1.95 10.26 5.08
CA ALA A 29 1.72 10.75 3.73
C ALA A 29 1.84 9.64 2.69
N MET A 30 2.83 8.75 2.82
CA MET A 30 3.01 7.59 1.94
C MET A 30 1.82 6.62 2.03
N MET A 31 1.32 6.34 3.22
CA MET A 31 0.13 5.49 3.41
C MET A 31 -1.11 6.12 2.78
N TRP A 32 -1.33 7.41 3.00
CA TRP A 32 -2.44 8.14 2.40
C TRP A 32 -2.37 8.14 0.88
N TYR A 33 -1.17 8.30 0.33
CA TYR A 33 -0.97 8.23 -1.11
C TYR A 33 -1.32 6.84 -1.66
N ASP A 34 -0.84 5.77 -1.03
CA ASP A 34 -1.21 4.40 -1.37
C ASP A 34 -2.73 4.20 -1.32
N TYR A 35 -3.39 4.70 -0.27
CA TYR A 35 -4.84 4.62 -0.13
C TYR A 35 -5.57 5.31 -1.28
N ARG A 36 -5.19 6.55 -1.63
CA ARG A 36 -5.81 7.28 -2.75
C ARG A 36 -5.61 6.59 -4.11
N VAL A 37 -4.44 6.00 -4.32
CA VAL A 37 -4.18 5.20 -5.53
C VAL A 37 -5.09 3.97 -5.57
N GLN A 38 -5.33 3.31 -4.43
CA GLN A 38 -6.25 2.17 -4.37
C GLN A 38 -7.71 2.57 -4.57
N GLU A 39 -8.16 3.70 -4.02
CA GLU A 39 -9.50 4.23 -4.30
C GLU A 39 -9.70 4.49 -5.80
N PHE A 40 -8.72 5.12 -6.44
CA PHE A 40 -8.75 5.34 -7.89
C PHE A 40 -8.79 4.03 -8.67
N ASN A 41 -7.93 3.07 -8.30
CA ASN A 41 -7.87 1.76 -8.95
C ASN A 41 -9.20 1.01 -8.86
N LEU A 42 -9.86 1.04 -7.70
CA LEU A 42 -11.17 0.43 -7.50
C LEU A 42 -12.25 1.12 -8.35
N ALA A 43 -12.31 2.45 -8.30
CA ALA A 43 -13.27 3.22 -9.10
C ALA A 43 -13.11 2.94 -10.60
N HIS A 44 -11.86 2.89 -11.08
CA HIS A 44 -11.56 2.55 -12.46
C HIS A 44 -11.95 1.11 -12.81
N LEU A 45 -11.72 0.13 -11.92
CA LEU A 45 -12.13 -1.25 -12.15
C LEU A 45 -13.65 -1.38 -12.30
N TYR A 46 -14.42 -0.71 -11.44
CA TYR A 46 -15.89 -0.68 -11.53
C TYR A 46 -16.38 -0.04 -12.83
N LEU A 47 -15.74 1.06 -13.26
CA LEU A 47 -16.06 1.68 -14.54
C LEU A 47 -15.82 0.71 -15.70
N VAL A 48 -14.66 0.05 -15.75
CA VAL A 48 -14.34 -0.93 -16.80
C VAL A 48 -15.34 -2.09 -16.81
N PHE A 49 -15.72 -2.60 -15.63
CA PHE A 49 -16.74 -3.64 -15.54
C PHE A 49 -18.13 -3.18 -16.02
N GLY A 50 -18.52 -1.94 -15.72
CA GLY A 50 -19.77 -1.37 -16.18
C GLY A 50 -19.82 -1.15 -17.70
N GLU A 51 -18.71 -0.72 -18.28
CA GLU A 51 -18.65 -0.33 -19.70
C GLU A 51 -18.44 -1.51 -20.66
N ILE A 52 -17.52 -2.43 -20.32
CA ILE A 52 -17.12 -3.52 -21.24
C ILE A 52 -17.28 -4.91 -20.63
N GLY A 53 -17.62 -5.02 -19.34
CA GLY A 53 -17.70 -6.30 -18.63
C GLY A 53 -16.34 -6.90 -18.28
N ASP A 54 -16.36 -8.10 -17.70
CA ASP A 54 -15.16 -8.80 -17.20
C ASP A 54 -14.47 -9.68 -18.26
N LYS A 55 -15.19 -10.06 -19.32
CA LYS A 55 -14.69 -10.98 -20.37
C LYS A 55 -14.17 -10.28 -21.63
N THR A 56 -14.41 -8.98 -21.76
CA THR A 56 -13.99 -8.21 -22.95
C THR A 56 -12.54 -7.77 -22.81
N VAL A 57 -11.76 -7.98 -23.87
CA VAL A 57 -10.39 -7.49 -23.97
C VAL A 57 -10.41 -6.01 -24.36
N GLY A 58 -9.67 -5.18 -23.62
CA GLY A 58 -9.56 -3.75 -23.91
C GLY A 58 -8.79 -3.45 -25.19
N LEU A 59 -8.88 -2.20 -25.66
CA LEU A 59 -8.32 -1.74 -26.95
C LEU A 59 -6.80 -2.00 -27.13
N LYS A 60 -6.06 -2.20 -26.05
CA LYS A 60 -4.62 -2.50 -26.06
C LYS A 60 -4.28 -3.94 -25.62
N GLY A 61 -5.25 -4.85 -25.65
CA GLY A 61 -5.06 -6.26 -25.28
C GLY A 61 -5.12 -6.55 -23.78
N GLY A 62 -5.36 -5.54 -22.94
CA GLY A 62 -5.46 -5.70 -21.49
C GLY A 62 -6.78 -6.36 -21.07
N THR A 63 -6.73 -7.24 -20.07
CA THR A 63 -7.91 -7.86 -19.46
C THR A 63 -8.23 -7.25 -18.10
N THR A 64 -9.47 -7.41 -17.63
CA THR A 64 -9.85 -7.03 -16.26
C THR A 64 -9.04 -7.80 -15.22
N ALA A 65 -8.73 -9.08 -15.46
CA ALA A 65 -7.83 -9.88 -14.63
C ALA A 65 -6.41 -9.26 -14.53
N TYR A 66 -5.90 -8.71 -15.63
CA TYR A 66 -4.64 -7.96 -15.61
C TYR A 66 -4.74 -6.70 -14.73
N LEU A 67 -5.83 -5.95 -14.83
CA LEU A 67 -6.07 -4.76 -13.99
C LEU A 67 -6.14 -5.12 -12.50
N ILE A 68 -6.91 -6.14 -12.12
CA ILE A 68 -7.00 -6.64 -10.73
C ILE A 68 -5.59 -6.98 -10.20
N LYS A 69 -4.81 -7.75 -10.98
CA LYS A 69 -3.44 -8.12 -10.59
C LYS A 69 -2.53 -6.91 -10.43
N ARG A 70 -2.71 -5.88 -11.25
CA ARG A 70 -1.93 -4.64 -11.18
C ARG A 70 -2.33 -3.80 -9.96
N TYR A 71 -3.62 -3.71 -9.67
CA TYR A 71 -4.18 -2.88 -8.61
C TYR A 71 -3.98 -3.47 -7.22
N ASN A 72 -3.90 -4.79 -7.08
CA ASN A 72 -3.52 -5.46 -5.83
C ASN A 72 -2.07 -5.22 -5.36
N LYS A 73 -1.34 -4.27 -5.97
CA LYS A 73 0.01 -3.88 -5.56
C LYS A 73 0.00 -2.50 -4.92
N PHE A 74 0.50 -2.43 -3.69
CA PHE A 74 0.85 -1.17 -3.05
C PHE A 74 2.13 -0.59 -3.65
N LEU A 75 2.26 0.73 -3.65
CA LEU A 75 3.50 1.42 -4.03
C LEU A 75 4.55 1.27 -2.94
N PHE A 76 4.12 1.22 -1.68
CA PHE A 76 5.01 1.06 -0.53
C PHE A 76 4.71 -0.24 0.24
N PRO A 77 4.86 -1.44 -0.37
CA PRO A 77 4.44 -2.71 0.25
C PRO A 77 5.14 -3.01 1.57
N LYS A 78 6.45 -2.70 1.66
CA LYS A 78 7.24 -2.89 2.90
C LYS A 78 6.74 -2.05 4.08
N LEU A 79 6.10 -0.91 3.79
CA LEU A 79 5.51 -0.06 4.82
C LEU A 79 4.30 -0.76 5.47
N TRP A 80 3.44 -1.36 4.65
CA TRP A 80 2.31 -2.15 5.10
C TRP A 80 2.75 -3.43 5.82
N ASP A 81 3.78 -4.11 5.34
CA ASP A 81 4.37 -5.27 6.03
C ASP A 81 4.83 -4.89 7.45
N SER A 82 5.52 -3.76 7.59
CA SER A 82 6.02 -3.25 8.89
C SER A 82 4.89 -2.94 9.87
N LEU A 83 3.76 -2.40 9.39
CA LEU A 83 2.59 -2.13 10.22
C LEU A 83 1.88 -3.43 10.65
N ASN A 84 1.79 -4.39 9.73
CA ASN A 84 1.20 -5.70 10.02
C ASN A 84 2.01 -6.48 11.06
N GLU A 85 3.34 -6.33 11.07
CA GLU A 85 4.21 -6.90 12.11
C GLU A 85 3.93 -6.26 13.47
N LEU A 86 3.87 -4.93 13.57
CA LEU A 86 3.49 -4.24 14.82
C LEU A 86 2.15 -4.72 15.37
N TYR A 87 1.14 -4.84 14.50
CA TYR A 87 -0.20 -5.24 14.92
C TYR A 87 -0.24 -6.65 15.52
N LYS A 88 0.65 -7.55 15.08
CA LYS A 88 0.78 -8.89 15.68
C LYS A 88 1.38 -8.80 17.08
N ASP A 89 2.41 -7.98 17.27
CA ASP A 89 3.05 -7.77 18.57
C ASP A 89 2.10 -7.16 19.61
N PHE A 90 1.14 -6.32 19.18
CA PHE A 90 0.10 -5.77 20.07
C PHE A 90 -0.97 -6.78 20.51
N LYS A 91 -1.12 -7.92 19.81
CA LYS A 91 -2.15 -8.94 20.10
C LYS A 91 -1.66 -10.06 21.03
N THR A 92 -0.35 -10.17 21.22
CA THR A 92 0.31 -11.11 22.15
C THR A 92 0.59 -10.45 23.48
#